data_AF-A0A2D5Q921-F1
#
_entry.id   AF-A0A2D5Q921-F1
#
_cell.length_a   1.000
_cell.length_b   1.000
_cell.length_c   1.000
_cell.angle_alpha   90.00
_cell.angle_beta   90.00
_cell.angle_gamma   90.00
#
_symmetry.space_group_name_H-M   'P 1'
#
loop_
_entity.id
_entity.type
_entity.pdbx_description
1 polymer ?
#
loop_
_entity_poly.entity_id
_entity_poly.type
_entity_poly.pdbx_seq_one_letter_code
_entity_poly.pdbx_strand_id
1 'polypeptide(L)' 'MRVENELQNLAPYRRALTPMDREAFDALLNEVRERRTAGGLLPTLNTWQPAVLSMLVGLMSELNRVSARLEALEGRHGDD' A
#
# COMPACT_ATOMS: atom_id res chain seq x y z
N MET A 1 -19.00 -4.65 -1.37
CA MET A 1 -18.59 -3.48 -0.56
C MET A 1 -18.16 -3.90 0.87
N ARG A 2 -17.45 -5.03 1.03
CA ARG A 2 -17.04 -5.55 2.36
C ARG A 2 -15.75 -4.90 2.86
N VAL A 3 -14.75 -4.81 1.99
CA VAL A 3 -13.46 -4.19 2.33
C VAL A 3 -13.57 -2.69 2.65
N GLU A 4 -14.47 -1.92 2.01
CA GLU A 4 -14.62 -0.49 2.36
C GLU A 4 -15.07 -0.32 3.80
N ASN A 5 -16.03 -1.13 4.25
CA ASN A 5 -16.53 -1.04 5.61
C ASN A 5 -15.42 -1.36 6.62
N GLU A 6 -14.59 -2.36 6.34
CA GLU A 6 -13.42 -2.66 7.16
C GLU A 6 -12.41 -1.51 7.18
N LEU A 7 -12.17 -0.85 6.05
CA LEU A 7 -11.28 0.32 6.00
C LEU A 7 -11.85 1.52 6.79
N GLN A 8 -13.17 1.74 6.75
CA GLN A 8 -13.82 2.80 7.53
C GLN A 8 -13.68 2.56 9.05
N ASN A 9 -13.65 1.30 9.49
CA ASN A 9 -13.42 0.95 10.89
C ASN A 9 -12.02 1.38 11.39
N LEU A 10 -11.08 1.67 10.49
CA LEU A 10 -9.75 2.18 10.83
C LEU A 10 -9.70 3.71 11.03
N ALA A 11 -10.80 4.44 10.80
CA ALA A 11 -10.81 5.89 10.93
C ALA A 11 -10.38 6.41 12.33
N PRO A 12 -10.68 5.74 13.46
CA PRO A 12 -10.12 6.12 14.77
C PRO A 12 -8.60 5.94 14.84
N TYR A 13 -8.07 4.83 14.32
CA TYR A 13 -6.63 4.58 14.27
C TYR A 13 -5.91 5.64 13.44
N ARG A 14 -6.42 5.93 12.23
CA ARG A 14 -5.89 7.01 11.37
C ARG A 14 -5.82 8.35 12.09
N ARG A 15 -6.83 8.69 12.90
CA ARG A 15 -6.85 9.96 13.66
C ARG A 15 -5.80 10.03 14.76
N ALA A 16 -5.41 8.88 15.33
CA ALA A 16 -4.38 8.80 16.37
C ALA A 16 -2.94 8.89 15.82
N LEU A 17 -2.74 8.69 14.52
CA LEU A 17 -1.43 8.75 13.87
C LEU A 17 -0.85 10.17 13.78
N THR A 18 0.48 10.27 13.71
CA THR A 18 1.15 11.53 13.35
C THR A 18 0.80 11.93 11.90
N PRO A 19 0.98 13.20 11.49
CA PRO A 19 0.72 13.59 10.09
C PRO A 19 1.49 12.74 9.07
N MET A 20 2.77 12.45 9.33
CA MET A 20 3.60 11.62 8.46
C MET A 20 3.08 10.18 8.38
N ASP A 21 2.73 9.59 9.52
CA ASP A 21 2.20 8.22 9.55
C ASP A 21 0.81 8.14 8.89
N ARG A 22 0.01 9.22 8.97
CA ARG A 22 -1.29 9.30 8.27
C ARG A 22 -1.13 9.24 6.77
N GLU A 23 -0.17 9.97 6.21
CA GLU A 23 0.09 9.96 4.77
C GLU A 23 0.54 8.56 4.31
N ALA A 24 1.47 7.94 5.03
CA ALA A 24 1.89 6.56 4.75
C ALA A 24 0.72 5.58 4.86
N PHE A 25 -0.11 5.73 5.90
CA PHE A 25 -1.29 4.88 6.10
C PHE A 25 -2.33 5.06 4.98
N ASP A 26 -2.59 6.29 4.54
CA ASP A 26 -3.53 6.57 3.45
C ASP A 26 -3.04 5.98 2.12
N ALA A 27 -1.73 6.03 1.86
CA ALA A 27 -1.14 5.35 0.72
C ALA A 27 -1.40 3.84 0.76
N LEU A 28 -1.21 3.18 1.91
CA LEU A 28 -1.54 1.75 2.08
C LEU A 28 -3.01 1.46 1.80
N LEU A 29 -3.94 2.32 2.26
CA LEU A 29 -5.37 2.15 2.00
C LEU A 29 -5.71 2.28 0.52
N ASN A 30 -4.99 3.11 -0.23
CA ASN A 30 -5.18 3.24 -1.67
C ASN A 30 -4.78 1.97 -2.41
N GLU A 31 -3.68 1.31 -2.02
CA GLU A 31 -3.25 0.05 -2.63
C GLU A 31 -4.32 -1.06 -2.50
N VAL A 32 -5.04 -1.08 -1.37
CA VAL A 32 -6.19 -1.98 -1.16
C VAL A 32 -7.35 -1.66 -2.12
N ARG A 33 -7.60 -0.38 -2.39
CA ARG A 33 -8.68 0.05 -3.29
C ARG A 33 -8.34 -0.27 -4.75
N GLU A 34 -7.11 -0.03 -5.17
CA GLU A 34 -6.62 -0.34 -6.52
C GLU A 34 -6.70 -1.84 -6.83
N ARG A 35 -6.46 -2.70 -5.84
CA ARG A 35 -6.49 -4.16 -5.98
C ARG A 35 -7.79 -4.79 -5.47
N ARG A 36 -8.86 -4.00 -5.29
CA ARG A 36 -10.16 -4.48 -4.79
C ARG A 36 -10.73 -5.64 -5.61
N THR A 37 -10.50 -5.65 -6.93
CA THR A 37 -10.99 -6.71 -7.83
C THR A 37 -10.29 -8.04 -7.58
N ALA A 38 -9.01 -8.05 -7.22
CA ALA A 38 -8.25 -9.25 -6.90
C ALA A 38 -8.79 -9.93 -5.61
N GLY A 39 -9.17 -9.13 -4.61
CA GLY A 39 -9.82 -9.64 -3.39
C GLY A 39 -11.23 -10.20 -3.62
N GLY A 40 -11.92 -9.74 -4.68
CA GLY A 40 -13.25 -10.25 -5.06
C GLY A 40 -13.24 -11.69 -5.59
N LEU A 41 -12.07 -12.21 -5.97
CA LEU A 41 -11.89 -13.58 -6.47
C LEU A 41 -11.76 -14.62 -5.36
N LEU A 42 -11.65 -14.19 -4.09
CA LEU A 42 -11.43 -15.06 -2.93
C LEU A 42 -12.60 -14.94 -1.93
N PRO A 43 -13.80 -15.42 -2.28
CA PRO A 43 -15.03 -15.17 -1.51
C PRO A 43 -15.04 -15.84 -0.12
N THR A 44 -14.21 -16.87 0.10
CA THR A 44 -14.14 -17.64 1.36
C THR A 44 -13.12 -17.12 2.36
N LEU A 45 -12.27 -16.16 2.00
CA LEU A 45 -11.23 -15.64 2.89
C LEU A 45 -11.75 -14.50 3.78
N ASN A 46 -11.08 -14.31 4.92
CA ASN A 46 -11.25 -13.11 5.74
C ASN A 46 -10.83 -11.89 4.91
N THR A 47 -11.64 -10.83 4.90
CA THR A 47 -11.43 -9.58 4.15
C THR A 47 -10.04 -8.96 4.37
N TRP A 48 -9.45 -9.17 5.54
CA TRP A 48 -8.15 -8.59 5.90
C TRP A 48 -6.96 -9.25 5.20
N GLN A 49 -7.02 -10.54 4.86
CA GLN A 49 -5.93 -11.21 4.16
C GLN A 49 -5.62 -10.57 2.79
N PRO A 50 -6.57 -10.43 1.86
CA PRO A 50 -6.30 -9.75 0.59
C PRO A 50 -6.01 -8.27 0.76
N ALA A 51 -6.54 -7.61 1.81
CA ALA A 51 -6.22 -6.21 2.08
C ALA A 51 -4.74 -6.03 2.47
N VAL A 52 -4.23 -6.80 3.43
CA VAL A 52 -2.82 -6.76 3.84
C VAL A 52 -1.90 -7.14 2.68
N LEU A 53 -2.25 -8.17 1.90
CA LEU A 53 -1.47 -8.52 0.72
C LEU A 53 -1.42 -7.38 -0.31
N SER A 54 -2.53 -6.68 -0.53
CA SER A 54 -2.57 -5.53 -1.44
C SER A 54 -1.66 -4.40 -0.96
N MET A 55 -1.65 -4.11 0.35
CA MET A 55 -0.75 -3.14 0.96
C MET A 55 0.73 -3.53 0.77
N LEU A 56 1.07 -4.80 1.03
CA LEU A 56 2.44 -5.31 0.86
C LEU A 56 2.91 -5.25 -0.60
N VAL A 57 2.02 -5.57 -1.55
CA VAL A 57 2.33 -5.44 -2.99
C VAL A 57 2.63 -3.99 -3.36
N GLY A 58 1.85 -3.04 -2.87
CA GLY A 58 2.12 -1.61 -3.10
C GLY A 58 3.46 -1.16 -2.53
N LEU A 59 3.79 -1.57 -1.31
CA LEU A 59 5.09 -1.29 -0.70
C LEU A 59 6.26 -1.89 -1.51
N MET A 60 6.11 -3.13 -2.00
CA MET A 60 7.12 -3.75 -2.85
C MET A 60 7.28 -3.02 -4.19
N SER A 61 6.20 -2.53 -4.78
CA SER A 61 6.23 -1.71 -6.00
C SER A 61 6.98 -0.39 -5.76
N GLU A 62 6.70 0.30 -4.65
CA GLU A 62 7.41 1.53 -4.30
C GLU A 62 8.88 1.31 -3.99
N LEU A 63 9.22 0.23 -3.27
CA LEU A 63 10.61 -0.14 -3.00
C LEU A 63 11.37 -0.36 -4.31
N ASN A 64 10.81 -1.16 -5.23
CA ASN A 64 11.43 -1.40 -6.54
C ASN A 64 11.61 -0.11 -7.34
N ARG A 65 10.63 0.80 -7.29
CA ARG A 65 10.71 2.11 -7.96
C ARG A 65 11.83 2.98 -7.39
N VAL A 66 11.94 3.04 -6.06
CA VAL A 66 12.99 3.81 -5.37
C VAL A 66 14.37 3.20 -5.65
N SER A 67 14.51 1.89 -5.55
CA SER A 67 15.77 1.19 -5.85
C SER A 67 16.23 1.43 -7.29
N ALA A 68 15.35 1.29 -8.28
CA ALA A 68 15.69 1.55 -9.67
C ALA A 68 16.12 3.02 -9.91
N ARG A 69 15.52 3.97 -9.19
CA ARG A 69 15.90 5.38 -9.27
C ARG A 69 17.25 5.66 -8.62
N LEU A 70 17.56 4.99 -7.51
CA LEU A 70 18.87 5.08 -6.87
C LEU A 70 19.96 4.52 -7.79
N GLU A 71 19.76 3.32 -8.34
CA GLU A 71 20.69 2.71 -9.30
C GLU A 71 20.94 3.62 -10.51
N ALA A 72 19.90 4.26 -11.04
CA ALA A 72 20.02 5.20 -12.15
C ALA A 72 20.78 6.49 -11.79
N LEU A 73 20.70 6.96 -10.54
CA LEU A 73 21.44 8.14 -10.08
C LEU A 73 22.91 7.80 -9.79
N GLU A 74 23.17 6.65 -9.17
CA GLU A 74 24.52 6.17 -8.89
C GLU A 74 25.27 5.83 -10.18
N GLY A 75 24.62 5.18 -11.15
CA GLY A 75 25.23 4.86 -12.45
C GLY A 75 25.64 6.09 -13.25
N ARG A 76 24.92 7.22 -13.11
CA ARG A 76 25.29 8.49 -13.76
C ARG A 76 26.43 9.22 -13.09
N HIS A 77 26.71 8.93 -11.81
CA HIS A 77 27.81 9.56 -11.07
C HIS A 77 29.15 8.83 -11.25
N GLY A 78 29.14 7.60 -11.78
CA GLY A 78 30.35 6.84 -12.11
C GLY A 78 30.87 7.03 -13.54
N ASP A 79 30.10 7.71 -14.40
CA ASP A 79 30.42 7.99 -15.81
C ASP A 79 30.94 9.44 -16.04
N ASP A 80 30.95 10.27 -14.98
CA ASP A 80 31.54 11.63 -14.93
C ASP A 80 32.92 11.59 -14.23
#